data_AF-A0AAF0V6X9-F1
#
_entry.id   AF-A0AAF0V6X9-F1
#
_cell.length_a   1.000
_cell.length_b   1.000
_cell.length_c   1.000
_cell.angle_alpha   90.00
_cell.angle_beta   90.00
_cell.angle_gamma   90.00
#
_symmetry.space_group_name_H-M   'P 1'
#
loop_
_entity.id
_entity.type
_entity.pdbx_description
1 polymer ?
#
loop_
_entity_poly.entity_id
_entity_poly.type
_entity_poly.pdbx_seq_one_letter_code
_entity_poly.pdbx_strand_id
1 'polypeptide(L)'
;LGHVLTPGGLAVDPVKIQIIQQWPSPRSVKDVRSFLGLSGYYRRFIRQYASFAGPLTDLLRKEPFCWTDHCQEAFDALKKALNTAPVLSLPNFTLEFHMKLMHRVLG
;
A
#
# COMPACT_ATOMS: atom_id res chain seq x y z
N LEU A 1 4.81 -19.06 -12.95
CA LEU A 1 5.03 -17.75 -12.30
C LEU A 1 3.75 -17.38 -11.57
N GLY A 2 3.78 -17.48 -10.24
CA GLY A 2 2.60 -17.66 -9.40
C GLY A 2 1.75 -16.40 -9.24
N HIS A 3 0.54 -16.44 -9.78
CA HIS A 3 -0.53 -15.54 -9.42
C HIS A 3 -1.74 -16.38 -8.99
N VAL A 4 -2.05 -16.35 -7.69
CA VAL A 4 -3.36 -16.80 -7.20
C VAL A 4 -4.25 -15.57 -7.19
N LEU A 5 -5.11 -15.46 -8.21
CA LEU A 5 -6.21 -14.52 -8.23
C LEU A 5 -7.39 -15.18 -7.51
N THR A 6 -7.66 -14.78 -6.27
CA THR A 6 -8.87 -15.19 -5.55
C THR A 6 -10.01 -14.20 -5.83
N PRO A 7 -11.24 -14.68 -6.09
CA PRO A 7 -12.39 -13.87 -6.53
C PRO A 7 -13.08 -13.06 -5.41
N GLY A 8 -12.39 -12.71 -4.32
CA GLY A 8 -13.04 -12.35 -3.05
C GLY A 8 -12.63 -11.04 -2.37
N GLY A 9 -11.87 -10.17 -3.03
CA GLY A 9 -11.53 -8.86 -2.45
C GLY A 9 -10.27 -8.86 -1.58
N LEU A 10 -9.52 -7.75 -1.74
CA LEU A 10 -8.31 -7.24 -1.08
C LEU A 10 -7.87 -7.92 0.24
N ALA A 11 -7.52 -9.20 0.20
CA ALA A 11 -6.68 -9.81 1.22
C ALA A 11 -5.25 -9.34 0.96
N VAL A 12 -4.82 -8.32 1.70
CA VAL A 12 -3.43 -7.89 1.70
C VAL A 12 -2.64 -8.98 2.41
N ASP A 13 -1.81 -9.67 1.66
CA ASP A 13 -0.94 -10.71 2.21
C ASP A 13 -0.03 -10.10 3.30
N PRO A 14 -0.05 -10.59 4.56
CA PRO A 14 0.80 -10.08 5.63
C PRO A 14 2.30 -10.13 5.28
N VAL A 15 2.69 -11.02 4.35
CA VAL A 15 4.05 -11.07 3.79
C VAL A 15 4.42 -9.74 3.11
N LYS A 16 3.47 -9.08 2.43
CA LYS A 16 3.73 -7.80 1.74
C LYS A 16 3.98 -6.65 2.71
N ILE A 17 3.35 -6.66 3.89
CA ILE A 17 3.62 -5.66 4.95
C ILE A 17 5.01 -5.88 5.54
N GLN A 18 5.43 -7.14 5.76
CA GLN A 18 6.79 -7.43 6.23
C GLN A 18 7.86 -7.00 5.23
N ILE A 19 7.62 -7.19 3.93
CA ILE A 19 8.51 -6.70 2.87
C ILE A 19 8.68 -5.18 2.94
N ILE A 20 7.63 -4.42 3.21
CA ILE A 20 7.72 -2.95 3.36
C ILE A 20 8.50 -2.57 4.61
N GLN A 21 8.33 -3.29 5.73
CA GLN A 21 9.07 -3.02 6.96
C GLN A 21 10.58 -3.28 6.81
N GLN A 22 10.95 -4.33 6.09
CA GLN A 22 12.35 -4.69 5.84
C GLN A 22 12.93 -3.98 4.62
N TRP A 23 12.14 -3.14 3.94
CA TRP A 23 12.59 -2.44 2.74
C TRP A 23 13.79 -1.54 3.07
N PRO A 24 14.93 -1.71 2.38
CA PRO A 24 16.13 -0.91 2.62
C PRO A 24 15.97 0.51 2.10
N SER A 25 16.72 1.47 2.62
CA SER A 25 16.68 2.85 2.11
C SER A 25 16.98 2.88 0.60
N PRO A 26 16.10 3.47 -0.22
CA PRO A 26 16.28 3.60 -1.67
C PRO A 26 17.60 4.28 -2.02
N ARG A 27 18.32 3.72 -3.02
CA ARG A 27 19.59 4.29 -3.50
C ARG A 27 19.49 4.85 -4.90
N SER A 28 18.31 4.75 -5.52
CA SER A 28 18.06 5.20 -6.88
C SER A 28 16.61 5.62 -7.08
N VAL A 29 16.35 6.40 -8.13
CA VAL A 29 15.00 6.76 -8.59
C VAL A 29 14.14 5.50 -8.82
N LYS A 30 14.74 4.41 -9.31
CA LYS A 30 14.06 3.13 -9.55
C LYS A 30 13.58 2.48 -8.24
N ASP A 31 14.40 2.53 -7.19
CA ASP A 31 14.05 1.99 -5.88
C ASP A 31 12.91 2.79 -5.25
N VAL A 32 12.98 4.13 -5.34
CA VAL A 32 11.91 5.02 -4.86
C VAL A 32 10.60 4.75 -5.60
N ARG A 33 10.65 4.60 -6.93
CA ARG A 33 9.46 4.28 -7.73
C ARG A 33 8.86 2.92 -7.33
N SER A 34 9.69 1.92 -7.09
CA SER A 34 9.25 0.59 -6.63
C SER A 34 8.55 0.68 -5.26
N PHE A 35 9.15 1.41 -4.31
CA PHE A 35 8.58 1.61 -2.99
C PHE A 35 7.25 2.37 -3.05
N LEU A 36 7.18 3.49 -3.80
CA LEU A 36 5.96 4.27 -3.97
C LEU A 36 4.87 3.50 -4.71
N GLY A 37 5.23 2.60 -5.64
CA GLY A 37 4.29 1.72 -6.31
C GLY A 37 3.60 0.76 -5.33
N LEU A 38 4.38 0.13 -4.43
CA LEU A 38 3.82 -0.79 -3.45
C LEU A 38 3.09 -0.06 -2.31
N SER A 39 3.70 0.96 -1.71
CA SER A 39 3.06 1.73 -0.63
C SER A 39 1.83 2.50 -1.12
N GLY A 40 1.82 2.94 -2.39
CA GLY A 40 0.69 3.62 -3.03
C GLY A 40 -0.56 2.75 -3.16
N TYR A 41 -0.40 1.42 -3.24
CA TYR A 41 -1.53 0.48 -3.20
C TYR A 41 -2.31 0.58 -1.88
N TYR A 42 -1.63 0.90 -0.77
CA TYR A 42 -2.21 1.02 0.56
C TYR A 42 -2.58 2.46 0.95
N ARG A 43 -2.41 3.44 0.04
CA ARG A 43 -2.60 4.87 0.33
C ARG A 43 -3.93 5.22 0.99
N ARG A 44 -5.00 4.48 0.68
CA ARG A 44 -6.35 4.70 1.22
C ARG A 44 -6.44 4.42 2.73
N PHE A 45 -5.53 3.61 3.27
CA PHE A 45 -5.48 3.24 4.68
C PHE A 45 -4.49 4.11 5.48
N ILE A 46 -3.72 4.95 4.80
CA ILE A 46 -2.68 5.77 5.39
C ILE A 46 -3.16 7.22 5.43
N ARG A 47 -3.51 7.71 6.63
CA ARG A 47 -3.85 9.12 6.82
C ARG A 47 -2.65 9.99 6.45
N GLN A 48 -2.86 11.01 5.61
CA GLN A 48 -1.80 11.92 5.13
C GLN A 48 -0.72 11.24 4.28
N TYR A 49 -1.04 10.15 3.57
CA TYR A 49 -0.11 9.48 2.66
C TYR A 49 0.64 10.45 1.74
N ALA A 50 -0.09 11.39 1.13
CA ALA A 50 0.50 12.36 0.20
C ALA A 50 1.57 13.25 0.85
N SER A 51 1.40 13.62 2.12
CA SER A 51 2.37 14.43 2.86
C SER A 51 3.68 13.67 3.06
N PHE A 52 3.61 12.38 3.38
CA PHE A 52 4.81 11.56 3.54
C PHE A 52 5.42 11.12 2.20
N ALA A 53 4.59 10.88 1.19
CA ALA A 53 5.07 10.48 -0.14
C ALA A 53 5.63 11.66 -0.95
N GLY A 54 5.33 12.91 -0.56
CA GLY A 54 5.75 14.12 -1.26
C GLY A 54 7.27 14.22 -1.46
N PRO A 55 8.09 14.15 -0.39
CA PRO A 55 9.55 14.19 -0.50
C PRO A 55 10.11 13.07 -1.40
N LEU A 56 9.54 11.87 -1.31
CA LEU A 56 9.93 10.74 -2.15
C LEU A 56 9.51 10.93 -3.63
N THR A 57 8.37 11.57 -3.87
CA THR A 57 7.89 11.86 -5.23
C THR A 57 8.76 12.93 -5.90
N ASP A 58 9.28 13.88 -5.13
CA ASP A 58 10.20 14.91 -5.60
C ASP A 58 11.53 14.29 -6.11
N LEU A 59 12.01 13.24 -5.45
CA LEU A 59 13.18 12.47 -5.90
C LEU A 59 12.97 11.80 -7.27
N LEU A 60 11.72 11.60 -7.72
CA LEU A 60 11.45 11.05 -9.06
C LEU A 60 11.67 12.07 -10.18
N ARG A 61 11.75 13.36 -9.85
CA ARG A 61 11.84 14.47 -10.80
C ARG A 61 13.19 15.19 -10.76
N LYS A 62 14.01 14.96 -9.73
CA LYS A 62 15.31 15.60 -9.54
C LYS A 62 16.46 14.74 -10.04
N GLU A 63 17.38 15.39 -10.76
CA GLU A 63 18.69 14.85 -11.13
C GLU A 63 19.78 15.85 -10.71
N PRO A 64 20.90 15.39 -10.09
CA PRO A 64 21.19 14.01 -9.70
C PRO A 64 20.32 13.55 -8.51
N PHE A 65 20.10 12.24 -8.41
CA PHE A 65 19.38 11.64 -7.27
C PHE A 65 20.15 11.92 -5.97
N CYS A 66 19.49 12.55 -5.00
CA CYS A 66 20.09 12.88 -3.71
C CYS A 66 19.16 12.44 -2.58
N TRP A 67 19.53 11.37 -1.87
CA TRP A 67 18.81 10.91 -0.70
C TRP A 67 19.18 11.76 0.52
N THR A 68 18.23 12.57 0.99
CA THR A 68 18.43 13.49 2.13
C THR A 68 17.82 12.94 3.40
N ASP A 69 18.19 13.50 4.56
CA ASP A 69 17.58 13.14 5.86
C ASP A 69 16.06 13.33 5.82
N HIS A 70 15.57 14.38 5.17
CA HIS A 70 14.14 14.60 4.99
C HIS A 70 13.44 13.48 4.20
N CYS A 71 14.13 12.89 3.21
CA CYS A 71 13.61 11.74 2.47
C CYS A 71 13.63 10.47 3.33
N GLN A 72 14.64 10.31 4.17
CA GLN A 72 14.73 9.20 5.12
C GLN A 72 13.60 9.28 6.16
N GLU A 73 13.36 10.44 6.75
CA GLU A 73 12.26 10.69 7.69
C GLU A 73 10.90 10.38 7.05
N ALA A 74 10.69 10.85 5.83
CA ALA A 74 9.47 10.58 5.06
C ALA A 74 9.27 9.08 4.77
N PHE A 75 10.36 8.37 4.43
CA PHE A 75 10.36 6.94 4.19
C PHE A 75 10.01 6.14 5.45
N ASP A 76 10.66 6.45 6.58
CA ASP A 76 10.39 5.79 7.86
C ASP A 76 8.99 6.10 8.40
N ALA A 77 8.51 7.34 8.20
CA ALA A 77 7.14 7.72 8.53
C ALA A 77 6.11 6.91 7.73
N LEU A 78 6.34 6.69 6.42
CA LEU A 78 5.48 5.82 5.60
C LEU A 78 5.51 4.37 6.07
N LYS A 79 6.68 3.82 6.35
CA LYS A 79 6.82 2.45 6.88
C LYS A 79 6.09 2.27 8.20
N LYS A 80 6.22 3.24 9.11
CA LYS A 80 5.50 3.26 10.39
C LYS A 80 4.00 3.38 10.18
N ALA A 81 3.56 4.30 9.33
CA ALA A 81 2.14 4.51 9.06
C ALA A 81 1.49 3.26 8.43
N LEU A 82 2.21 2.53 7.57
CA LEU A 82 1.81 1.24 7.01
C LEU A 82 1.72 0.11 8.04
N ASN A 83 2.56 0.14 9.08
CA ASN A 83 2.50 -0.82 10.18
C ASN A 83 1.35 -0.52 11.14
N THR A 84 1.11 0.77 11.42
CA THR A 84 0.06 1.22 12.34
C THR A 84 -1.31 1.31 11.71
N ALA A 85 -1.39 1.45 10.38
CA ALA A 85 -2.63 1.32 9.64
C ALA A 85 -3.03 -0.14 9.80
N PRO A 86 -3.98 -0.44 10.69
CA PRO A 86 -4.41 -1.81 10.79
C PRO A 86 -4.97 -2.13 9.41
N VAL A 87 -4.60 -3.26 8.86
CA VAL A 87 -5.26 -3.82 7.67
C VAL A 87 -6.71 -4.28 8.02
N LEU A 88 -7.32 -3.66 9.05
CA LEU A 88 -8.74 -3.61 9.37
C LEU A 88 -9.44 -3.02 8.14
N SER A 89 -10.14 -3.77 7.31
CA SER A 89 -10.90 -4.97 7.58
C SER A 89 -10.50 -6.08 6.62
N LEU A 90 -10.11 -7.24 7.16
CA LEU A 90 -10.63 -8.48 6.61
C LEU A 90 -12.16 -8.30 6.48
N PRO A 91 -12.79 -8.54 5.31
CA PRO A 91 -14.17 -8.97 5.36
C PRO A 91 -14.12 -10.22 6.23
N ASN A 92 -14.72 -10.16 7.41
CA ASN A 92 -14.88 -11.34 8.23
C ASN A 92 -15.89 -12.21 7.47
N PHE A 93 -15.42 -13.11 6.62
CA PHE A 93 -16.26 -14.02 5.82
C PHE A 93 -16.95 -15.10 6.67
N THR A 94 -16.95 -14.96 8.00
CA THR A 94 -17.86 -15.68 8.91
C THR A 94 -19.22 -15.00 9.05
N LEU A 95 -19.49 -13.93 8.28
CA LEU A 95 -20.84 -13.52 7.96
C LEU A 95 -21.12 -13.95 6.53
N GLU A 96 -21.96 -14.97 6.38
CA GLU A 96 -22.56 -15.39 5.11
C GLU A 96 -22.90 -14.16 4.27
N PHE A 97 -22.27 -14.03 3.12
CA PHE A 97 -22.78 -13.17 2.07
C PHE A 97 -24.10 -13.78 1.61
N HIS A 98 -25.21 -13.35 2.21
CA HIS A 98 -26.53 -13.46 1.59
C HIS A 98 -26.49 -12.60 0.33
N MET A 99 -25.98 -13.16 -0.77
CA MET A 99 -26.32 -12.70 -2.11
C MET A 99 -27.80 -12.97 -2.29
N LYS A 100 -28.64 -12.03 -1.84
CA LYS A 100 -30.03 -12.01 -2.25
C LYS A 100 -30.04 -11.57 -3.71
N LEU A 101 -29.94 -12.55 -4.60
CA LEU A 101 -30.27 -12.43 -6.00
C LEU A 101 -31.74 -11.96 -6.04
N MET A 102 -31.96 -10.65 -6.17
CA MET A 102 -33.30 -10.12 -6.39
C MET A 102 -33.71 -10.49 -7.82
N HIS A 103 -34.31 -11.68 -7.94
CA HIS A 103 -35.07 -12.05 -9.12
C HIS A 103 -36.28 -11.13 -9.16
N ARG A 104 -36.20 -10.13 -10.03
CA ARG A 104 -37.28 -9.19 -10.29
C ARG A 104 -38.34 -9.95 -11.08
N VAL A 105 -39.32 -10.52 -10.38
CA VAL A 105 -40.59 -10.92 -10.99
C VAL A 105 -41.63 -9.84 -10.68
N LEU A 106 -41.97 -9.10 -11.71
CA LEU A 106 -43.18 -8.28 -11.89
C LEU A 106 -43.34 -8.32 -13.40
N GLY A 107 -44.42 -8.78 -14.01
CA GLY A 107 -45.79 -9.05 -13.61
C GLY A 107 -46.57 -9.01 -14.91
#